data_AF-A0A9N7MM62-F1
#
_entry.id   AF-A0A9N7MM62-F1
#
_cell.length_a   1.000
_cell.length_b   1.000
_cell.length_c   1.000
_cell.angle_alpha   90.00
_cell.angle_beta   90.00
_cell.angle_gamma   90.00
#
_symmetry.space_group_name_H-M   'P 1'
#
loop_
_entity.id
_entity.type
_entity.pdbx_description
1 polymer ?
#
loop_
_entity_poly.entity_id
_entity_poly.type
_entity_poly.pdbx_seq_one_letter_code
_entity_poly.pdbx_strand_id
1 'polypeptide(L)'
;VPLSKEFSPKTTEEIEDMKTVPYASAVGSLIYAMLCTRPDISYVIGMVARYQSNPGREHWAAVKHILKYLRRTKEYMLVYRADSLFPLGYSDSDFQSDRDESKSTSGYV
;
A
#
# COMPACT_ATOMS: atom_id res chain seq x y z
N VAL A 1 -6.79 1.67 8.98
CA VAL A 1 -8.10 2.18 8.48
C VAL A 1 -8.46 1.30 7.30
N PRO A 2 -9.59 0.57 7.32
CA PRO A 2 -9.99 -0.23 6.17
C PRO A 2 -10.28 0.70 4.99
N LEU A 3 -9.62 0.46 3.86
CA LEU A 3 -9.92 1.13 2.59
C LEU A 3 -10.98 0.32 1.85
N SER A 4 -11.83 1.00 1.08
CA SER A 4 -12.91 0.39 0.32
C SER A 4 -13.23 1.21 -0.92
N LYS A 5 -13.72 0.56 -1.98
CA LYS A 5 -14.26 1.21 -3.18
C LYS A 5 -15.41 2.17 -2.88
N GLU A 6 -16.07 2.03 -1.73
CA GLU A 6 -17.11 2.96 -1.30
C GLU A 6 -16.61 4.42 -1.18
N PHE A 7 -15.32 4.59 -0.91
CA PHE A 7 -14.65 5.89 -0.81
C PHE A 7 -14.18 6.44 -2.16
N SER A 8 -14.38 5.71 -3.26
CA SER A 8 -14.13 6.22 -4.59
C SER A 8 -15.12 7.34 -4.92
N PRO A 9 -14.67 8.39 -5.64
CA PRO A 9 -15.49 9.56 -5.93
C PRO A 9 -16.70 9.17 -6.78
N LYS A 10 -17.88 9.70 -6.42
CA LYS A 10 -19.15 9.43 -7.10
C LYS A 10 -19.74 10.67 -7.75
N THR A 11 -19.43 11.85 -7.19
CA THR A 11 -19.89 13.12 -7.74
C THR A 11 -18.88 13.70 -8.72
N THR A 12 -19.34 14.50 -9.67
CA THR A 12 -18.48 15.21 -10.62
C THR A 12 -17.49 16.15 -9.93
N GLU A 13 -17.88 16.77 -8.82
CA GLU A 13 -17.02 17.63 -8.01
C GLU A 13 -15.85 16.85 -7.39
N GLU A 14 -16.13 15.69 -6.78
CA GLU A 14 -15.08 14.84 -6.19
C GLU A 14 -14.12 14.29 -7.25
N ILE A 15 -14.64 13.92 -8.43
CA ILE A 15 -13.82 13.46 -9.55
C ILE A 15 -12.89 14.58 -10.01
N GLU A 16 -13.40 15.81 -10.15
CA GLU A 16 -12.60 16.95 -10.58
C GLU A 16 -11.49 17.28 -9.57
N ASP A 17 -11.80 17.24 -8.29
CA ASP A 17 -10.81 17.42 -7.22
C ASP A 17 -9.71 16.35 -7.29
N MET A 18 -10.10 15.09 -7.48
CA MET A 18 -9.16 13.97 -7.51
C MET A 18 -8.29 13.93 -8.78
N LYS A 19 -8.70 14.56 -9.89
CA LYS A 19 -7.86 14.68 -11.10
C LYS A 19 -6.56 15.43 -10.86
N THR A 20 -6.56 16.39 -9.93
CA THR A 20 -5.36 17.18 -9.60
C THR A 20 -4.35 16.41 -8.74
N VAL A 21 -4.78 15.28 -8.15
CA VAL A 21 -3.97 14.51 -7.21
C VAL A 21 -3.05 13.54 -7.97
N PRO A 22 -1.72 13.58 -7.76
CA PRO A 22 -0.78 12.69 -8.45
C PRO A 22 -0.75 11.29 -7.82
N TYR A 23 -1.89 10.61 -7.76
CA TYR A 23 -2.05 9.33 -7.08
C TYR A 23 -1.16 8.23 -7.68
N ALA A 24 -1.22 8.03 -8.99
CA ALA A 24 -0.45 7.00 -9.68
C ALA A 24 1.07 7.19 -9.55
N SER A 25 1.54 8.45 -9.63
CA SER A 25 2.96 8.78 -9.45
C SER A 25 3.44 8.49 -8.02
N ALA A 26 2.63 8.84 -7.02
CA ALA A 26 2.95 8.55 -5.62
C ALA A 26 2.98 7.04 -5.34
N VAL A 27 1.98 6.29 -5.83
CA VAL A 27 1.94 4.82 -5.68
C VAL A 27 3.14 4.17 -6.38
N GLY A 28 3.49 4.58 -7.60
CA GLY A 28 4.67 4.06 -8.29
C GLY A 28 5.97 4.31 -7.53
N SER A 29 6.13 5.51 -6.96
CA SER A 29 7.29 5.85 -6.12
C SER A 29 7.36 5.01 -4.85
N LEU A 30 6.21 4.71 -4.24
CA LEU A 30 6.11 3.84 -3.07
C LEU A 30 6.43 2.38 -3.42
N ILE A 31 5.98 1.87 -4.56
CA ILE A 31 6.35 0.53 -5.06
C ILE A 31 7.87 0.42 -5.21
N TYR A 32 8.53 1.46 -5.74
CA TYR A 32 9.99 1.49 -5.84
C TYR A 32 10.65 1.43 -4.45
N ALA A 33 10.18 2.26 -3.50
CA ALA A 33 10.70 2.25 -2.13
C ALA A 33 10.56 0.87 -1.46
N MET A 34 9.42 0.21 -1.66
CA MET A 34 9.14 -1.15 -1.18
C MET A 34 10.15 -2.17 -1.70
N LEU A 35 10.38 -2.18 -3.02
CA LEU A 35 11.24 -3.17 -3.66
C LEU A 35 12.72 -2.98 -3.29
N CYS A 36 13.17 -1.74 -3.17
CA CYS A 36 14.60 -1.46 -3.03
C CYS A 36 15.07 -1.28 -1.59
N THR A 37 14.23 -0.73 -0.70
CA THR A 37 14.71 -0.21 0.59
C THR A 37 13.81 -0.52 1.79
N ARG A 38 12.52 -0.71 1.57
CA ARG A 38 11.49 -0.75 2.63
C ARG A 38 10.46 -1.85 2.40
N PRO A 39 10.85 -3.14 2.50
CA PRO A 39 9.91 -4.25 2.29
C PRO A 39 8.78 -4.29 3.35
N ASP A 40 8.96 -3.60 4.49
CA ASP A 40 7.97 -3.49 5.57
C ASP A 40 6.66 -2.81 5.17
N ILE A 41 6.65 -1.99 4.10
CA ILE A 41 5.43 -1.32 3.60
C ILE A 41 4.73 -2.08 2.46
N SER A 42 5.18 -3.29 2.15
CA SER A 42 4.67 -4.08 1.02
C SER A 42 3.16 -4.31 1.07
N TYR A 43 2.66 -4.72 2.23
CA TYR A 43 1.24 -4.96 2.44
C TYR A 43 0.39 -3.71 2.17
N VAL A 44 0.76 -2.57 2.77
CA VAL A 44 -0.03 -1.33 2.66
C VAL A 44 0.00 -0.75 1.25
N ILE A 45 1.11 -0.93 0.51
CA ILE A 45 1.19 -0.55 -0.90
C ILE A 45 0.27 -1.42 -1.75
N GLY A 46 0.27 -2.74 -1.52
CA GLY A 46 -0.62 -3.68 -2.20
C GLY A 46 -2.09 -3.32 -2.01
N MET A 47 -2.48 -2.78 -0.86
CA MET A 47 -3.84 -2.28 -0.63
C MET A 47 -4.14 -1.00 -1.42
N VAL A 48 -3.29 0.04 -1.33
CA VAL A 48 -3.57 1.32 -2.00
C VAL A 48 -3.49 1.24 -3.53
N ALA A 49 -2.67 0.32 -4.06
CA ALA A 49 -2.54 0.10 -5.50
C ALA A 49 -3.84 -0.39 -6.16
N ARG A 50 -4.71 -1.09 -5.42
CA ARG A 50 -6.01 -1.59 -5.94
C ARG A 50 -6.96 -0.47 -6.37
N TYR A 51 -6.84 0.70 -5.74
CA TYR A 51 -7.70 1.85 -5.99
C TYR A 51 -7.12 2.83 -7.02
N GLN A 52 -6.05 2.46 -7.73
CA GLN A 52 -5.38 3.34 -8.70
C GLN A 52 -6.29 3.77 -9.86
N SER A 53 -7.26 2.95 -10.25
CA SER A 53 -8.18 3.26 -11.35
C SER A 53 -9.18 4.37 -11.01
N ASN A 54 -9.63 4.45 -9.75
CA ASN A 54 -10.56 5.46 -9.27
C ASN A 54 -10.26 5.85 -7.81
N PRO A 55 -9.17 6.61 -7.57
CA PRO A 55 -8.77 6.96 -6.22
C PRO A 55 -9.71 8.02 -5.63
N GLY A 56 -9.97 7.90 -4.33
CA GLY A 56 -10.77 8.85 -3.55
C GLY A 56 -9.93 9.62 -2.54
N ARG A 57 -10.57 10.52 -1.79
CA ARG A 57 -9.88 11.34 -0.79
C ARG A 57 -9.31 10.51 0.35
N GLU A 58 -10.04 9.49 0.82
CA GLU A 58 -9.55 8.54 1.82
C GLU A 58 -8.35 7.71 1.30
N HIS A 59 -8.42 7.26 0.03
CA HIS A 59 -7.31 6.57 -0.61
C HIS A 59 -6.06 7.47 -0.64
N TRP A 60 -6.21 8.74 -0.99
CA TRP A 60 -5.11 9.71 -0.96
C TRP A 60 -4.59 10.00 0.45
N ALA A 61 -5.48 10.07 1.43
CA ALA A 61 -5.10 10.22 2.83
C ALA A 61 -4.23 9.05 3.32
N ALA A 62 -4.55 7.82 2.91
CA ALA A 62 -3.74 6.64 3.20
C ALA A 62 -2.34 6.74 2.57
N VAL A 63 -2.24 7.12 1.30
CA VAL A 63 -0.94 7.33 0.62
C VAL A 63 -0.10 8.38 1.34
N LYS A 64 -0.69 9.52 1.73
CA LYS A 64 -0.01 10.55 2.53
C LYS A 64 0.45 10.02 3.90
N HIS A 65 -0.32 9.11 4.51
CA HIS A 65 0.08 8.46 5.76
C HIS A 65 1.33 7.58 5.55
N ILE A 66 1.37 6.79 4.48
CA ILE A 66 2.54 5.95 4.15
C ILE A 66 3.78 6.83 3.94
N LEU A 67 3.67 7.91 3.19
CA LEU A 67 4.77 8.87 2.99
C LEU A 67 5.22 9.51 4.31
N LYS A 68 4.29 9.85 5.20
CA LYS A 68 4.59 10.37 6.54
C LYS A 68 5.31 9.33 7.41
N TYR A 69 4.92 8.06 7.33
CA TYR A 69 5.58 6.96 8.02
C TYR A 69 7.01 6.78 7.51
N LEU A 70 7.23 6.75 6.19
CA LEU A 70 8.55 6.68 5.59
C LEU A 70 9.45 7.84 6.04
N ARG A 71 8.93 9.06 6.04
CA ARG A 71 9.69 10.23 6.51
C ARG A 71 10.10 10.12 7.98
N ARG A 72 9.22 9.62 8.84
CA ARG A 72 9.49 9.43 10.27
C ARG A 72 10.45 8.29 10.55
N THR A 73 10.45 7.27 9.69
CA THR A 73 11.25 6.05 9.87
C THR A 73 12.46 5.97 8.94
N LYS A 74 12.90 7.10 8.37
CA LYS A 74 14.01 7.15 7.40
C LYS A 74 15.34 6.60 7.95
N GLU A 75 15.54 6.64 9.27
CA GLU A 75 16.77 6.21 9.95
C GLU A 75 16.65 4.80 10.54
N TYR A 76 15.48 4.16 10.39
CA TYR A 76 15.24 2.81 10.89
C TYR A 76 15.56 1.81 9.78
N MET A 77 16.18 0.71 10.16
CA MET A 77 16.49 -0.41 9.27
C MET A 77 15.94 -1.71 9.83
N LEU A 78 15.50 -2.62 8.95
CA LEU A 78 15.15 -3.97 9.36
C LEU A 78 16.43 -4.77 9.60
N VAL A 79 16.55 -5.32 10.81
CA VAL A 79 17.67 -6.20 11.17
C VAL A 79 17.13 -7.61 11.32
N TYR A 80 17.39 -8.45 10.32
CA TYR A 80 17.16 -9.88 10.44
C TYR A 80 18.30 -10.50 11.25
N ARG A 81 17.96 -11.21 12.33
CA ARG A 81 18.93 -11.91 13.18
C ARG A 81 18.48 -13.36 13.27
N ALA A 82 19.36 -14.29 12.88
CA ALA A 82 19.13 -15.72 12.98
C ALA A 82 20.44 -16.41 13.35
N ASP A 83 20.38 -17.42 14.23
CA ASP A 83 21.55 -18.22 14.63
C ASP A 83 22.01 -19.15 13.50
N SER A 84 21.12 -19.46 12.55
CA SER A 84 21.40 -20.17 11.31
C SER A 84 20.63 -19.54 10.14
N LEU A 85 21.33 -19.16 9.07
CA LEU A 85 20.73 -18.57 7.87
C LEU A 85 20.23 -19.65 6.90
N PHE A 86 19.25 -20.45 7.33
CA PHE A 86 18.47 -21.27 6.40
C PHE A 86 17.12 -20.57 6.13
N PRO A 87 16.95 -19.92 4.97
CA PRO A 87 15.68 -19.28 4.64
C PRO A 87 14.60 -20.36 4.43
N LEU A 88 13.68 -20.47 5.38
CA LEU A 88 12.49 -21.32 5.28
C LEU A 88 11.29 -20.42 4.96
N GLY A 89 10.86 -20.42 3.70
CA GLY A 89 9.76 -19.59 3.22
C GLY A 89 8.41 -20.27 3.46
N TYR A 90 7.51 -19.59 4.16
CA TYR A 90 6.10 -19.97 4.26
C TYR A 90 5.29 -19.04 3.36
N SER A 91 4.44 -19.61 2.51
CA SER A 91 3.48 -18.84 1.70
C SER A 91 2.13 -18.89 2.38
N ASP A 92 1.62 -17.73 2.78
CA ASP A 92 0.27 -17.57 3.31
C ASP A 92 -0.54 -16.72 2.33
N SER A 93 -1.80 -17.08 2.15
CA SER A 93 -2.73 -16.38 1.26
C SER A 93 -4.01 -16.12 2.00
N ASP A 94 -4.29 -14.83 2.26
CA ASP A 94 -5.52 -14.41 2.92
C ASP A 94 -6.51 -13.81 1.89
N PHE A 95 -7.71 -14.41 1.84
CA PHE A 95 -8.83 -14.04 0.97
C PHE A 95 -9.79 -13.03 1.64
N GLN A 96 -9.82 -12.97 2.97
CA GLN A 96 -10.88 -12.28 3.72
C GLN A 96 -10.53 -10.85 4.13
N SER A 97 -9.27 -10.44 3.94
CA SER A 97 -8.81 -9.07 4.21
C SER A 97 -9.15 -8.06 3.10
N ASP A 98 -9.65 -8.50 1.94
CA ASP A 98 -10.22 -7.63 0.91
C ASP A 98 -11.74 -7.52 1.06
N ARG A 99 -12.22 -6.35 1.48
CA ARG A 99 -13.66 -6.08 1.65
C ARG A 99 -14.41 -5.87 0.35
N ASP A 100 -13.74 -5.55 -0.75
CA ASP A 100 -14.41 -5.11 -1.98
C ASP A 100 -14.43 -6.19 -3.06
N GLU A 101 -13.32 -6.90 -3.25
CA GLU A 101 -13.19 -7.90 -4.32
C GLU A 101 -12.87 -9.31 -3.81
N SER A 102 -12.73 -9.50 -2.50
CA SER A 102 -12.28 -10.76 -1.90
C SER A 102 -11.05 -11.33 -2.63
N LYS A 103 -10.12 -10.47 -3.08
CA LYS A 103 -8.91 -10.93 -3.77
C LYS A 103 -7.83 -11.29 -2.77
N SER A 104 -7.31 -12.51 -2.92
CA SER A 104 -6.22 -13.00 -2.09
C SER A 104 -4.98 -12.12 -2.19
N THR A 105 -4.39 -11.79 -1.04
CA THR A 105 -3.09 -11.13 -0.97
C THR A 105 -2.04 -12.19 -0.70
N SER A 106 -1.12 -12.41 -1.64
CA SER A 106 0.03 -13.30 -1.44
C SER A 106 1.25 -12.44 -1.09
N GLY A 107 1.93 -12.81 -0.01
CA GLY A 107 3.23 -12.25 0.37
C GLY A 107 4.34 -13.27 0.13
N TYR A 108 5.50 -12.81 -0.34
CA TYR A 108 6.72 -13.61 -0.43
C TYR A 108 7.84 -12.85 0.27
N VAL A 109 8.63 -13.58 1.08
CA VAL A 109 9.83 -13.09 1.76
C VAL A 109 10.99 -13.98 1.37
#